data_AF-A0A7W1LPP4-F1
#
_entry.id   AF-A0A7W1LPP4-F1
#
_cell.length_a   1.000
_cell.length_b   1.000
_cell.length_c   1.000
_cell.angle_alpha   90.00
_cell.angle_beta   90.00
_cell.angle_gamma   90.00
#
_symmetry.space_group_name_H-M   'P 1'
#
loop_
_entity.id
_entity.type
_entity.pdbx_description
1 polymer ?
#
loop_
_entity_poly.entity_id
_entity_poly.type
_entity_poly.pdbx_seq_one_letter_code
_entity_poly.pdbx_strand_id
1 'polypeptide(L)'
;MGDESGGTGGGMKITSIEAEVIRVPYTGEVRPAWSPGTLWKESATTLYRVHTDEGVTGIGASRGSPDLVGDLVSPRLVGEDPSRIEPLVRTIINSAGGWAAVPV
;
A
#
# COMPACT_ATOMS: atom_id res chain seq x y z
N MET A 1 -12.45 -36.06 -29.12
CA MET A 1 -13.53 -35.10 -28.88
C MET A 1 -13.64 -34.93 -27.37
N GLY A 2 -13.17 -33.81 -26.85
CA GLY A 2 -12.95 -33.60 -25.42
C GLY A 2 -11.69 -32.75 -25.24
N ASP A 3 -11.76 -31.53 -25.76
CA ASP A 3 -10.79 -30.48 -25.52
C ASP A 3 -10.90 -30.07 -24.04
N GLU A 4 -10.05 -30.64 -23.19
CA GLU A 4 -9.78 -30.14 -21.85
C GLU A 4 -8.93 -28.88 -21.97
N SER A 5 -9.54 -27.81 -22.47
CA SER A 5 -9.06 -26.45 -22.29
C SER A 5 -9.27 -26.05 -20.82
N GLY A 6 -8.46 -26.63 -19.94
CA GLY A 6 -8.23 -26.09 -18.60
C GLY A 6 -7.63 -24.71 -18.77
N GLY A 7 -8.46 -23.68 -18.64
CA GLY A 7 -8.02 -22.30 -18.67
C GLY A 7 -6.99 -22.08 -17.56
N THR A 8 -5.72 -22.07 -17.91
CA THR A 8 -4.72 -21.24 -17.25
C THR A 8 -5.10 -19.79 -17.53
N GLY A 9 -6.17 -19.32 -16.86
CA GLY A 9 -6.44 -17.89 -16.74
C GLY A 9 -5.20 -17.31 -16.10
N GLY A 10 -4.46 -16.47 -16.86
CA GLY A 10 -3.37 -15.72 -16.29
C GLY A 10 -3.91 -14.99 -15.07
N GLY A 11 -3.41 -15.31 -13.88
CA GLY A 11 -3.91 -14.73 -12.64
C GLY A 11 -3.88 -13.20 -12.73
N MET A 12 -4.88 -12.55 -12.11
CA MET A 12 -4.98 -11.11 -11.93
C MET A 12 -3.61 -10.49 -11.68
N LYS A 13 -3.33 -9.32 -12.25
CA LYS A 13 -2.04 -8.65 -12.12
C LYS A 13 -2.19 -7.24 -11.63
N ILE A 14 -1.25 -6.80 -10.81
CA ILE A 14 -1.13 -5.39 -10.40
C ILE A 14 -0.71 -4.56 -11.62
N THR A 15 -1.48 -3.52 -11.93
CA THR A 15 -1.18 -2.60 -13.05
C THR A 15 -0.55 -1.31 -12.59
N SER A 16 -0.94 -0.81 -11.41
CA SER A 16 -0.39 0.41 -10.83
C SER A 16 -0.65 0.46 -9.33
N ILE A 17 0.18 1.23 -8.63
CA ILE A 17 0.03 1.51 -7.21
C ILE A 17 0.14 3.02 -7.03
N GLU A 18 -0.89 3.61 -6.42
CA GLU A 18 -0.92 5.01 -6.04
C GLU A 18 -0.78 5.13 -4.52
N ALA A 19 -0.12 6.19 -4.07
CA ALA A 19 0.03 6.52 -2.66
C ALA A 19 -0.17 8.03 -2.46
N GLU A 20 -0.98 8.43 -1.48
CA GLU A 20 -1.18 9.84 -1.14
C GLU A 20 -1.29 10.05 0.36
N VAL A 21 -0.79 11.18 0.88
CA VAL A 21 -0.95 11.53 2.30
C VAL A 21 -2.27 12.26 2.49
N ILE A 22 -3.14 11.69 3.30
CA ILE A 22 -4.39 12.29 3.76
C ILE A 22 -4.18 12.87 5.16
N ARG A 23 -4.56 14.14 5.36
CA ARG A 23 -4.55 14.82 6.67
C ARG A 23 -5.98 15.17 7.06
N VAL A 24 -6.36 14.80 8.28
CA VAL A 24 -7.70 15.04 8.83
C VAL A 24 -7.57 15.86 10.11
N PRO A 25 -8.09 17.09 10.15
CA PRO A 25 -8.04 17.91 11.36
C PRO A 25 -8.93 17.31 12.45
N TYR A 26 -8.51 17.44 13.70
CA TYR A 26 -9.35 17.13 14.84
C TYR A 26 -10.32 18.29 15.11
N THR A 27 -11.49 17.98 15.66
CA THR A 27 -12.45 19.01 16.11
C THR A 27 -11.91 19.86 17.27
N GLY A 28 -10.85 19.40 17.96
CA GLY A 28 -10.22 20.12 19.05
C GLY A 28 -8.76 19.71 19.27
N GLU A 29 -8.21 20.13 20.39
CA GLU A 29 -6.81 19.86 20.76
C GLU A 29 -6.65 18.47 21.39
N VAL A 30 -5.75 17.64 20.84
CA VAL A 30 -5.38 16.35 21.44
C VAL A 30 -4.02 16.47 22.12
N ARG A 31 -3.98 16.16 23.42
CA ARG A 31 -2.76 16.13 24.24
C ARG A 31 -2.50 14.70 24.70
N PRO A 32 -1.80 13.88 23.92
CA PRO A 32 -1.63 12.47 24.23
C PRO A 32 -0.81 12.27 25.52
N ALA A 33 -1.35 11.49 26.47
CA ALA A 33 -0.72 11.23 27.77
C ALA A 33 0.67 10.56 27.65
N TRP A 34 0.89 9.82 26.56
CA TRP A 34 2.16 9.13 26.26
C TRP A 34 3.18 10.02 25.53
N SER A 35 2.83 11.26 25.15
CA SER A 35 3.76 12.25 24.58
C SER A 35 3.55 13.62 25.23
N PRO A 36 3.97 13.79 26.50
CA PRO A 36 3.84 15.06 27.21
C PRO A 36 4.52 16.22 26.46
N GLY A 37 3.87 17.39 26.45
CA GLY A 37 4.35 18.57 25.73
C GLY A 37 3.95 18.63 24.26
N THR A 38 3.39 17.54 23.71
CA THR A 38 2.95 17.51 22.32
C THR A 38 1.48 17.86 22.20
N LEU A 39 1.16 18.70 21.20
CA LEU A 39 -0.20 19.07 20.84
C LEU A 39 -0.49 18.58 19.42
N TRP A 40 -1.49 17.72 19.25
CA TRP A 40 -1.92 17.26 17.94
C TRP A 40 -3.19 17.99 17.52
N LYS A 41 -3.19 18.47 16.28
CA LYS A 41 -4.32 19.18 15.64
C LYS A 41 -4.91 18.41 14.47
N GLU A 42 -4.22 17.37 14.01
CA GLU A 42 -4.63 16.53 12.90
C GLU A 42 -4.12 15.10 13.08
N SER A 43 -4.76 14.18 12.36
CA SER A 43 -4.24 12.86 12.06
C SER A 43 -3.80 12.83 10.61
N ALA A 44 -2.78 12.04 10.31
CA ALA A 44 -2.30 11.90 8.96
C ALA A 44 -1.96 10.43 8.67
N THR A 45 -2.32 9.97 7.48
CA THR A 45 -2.06 8.61 7.01
C THR A 45 -1.76 8.63 5.52
N THR A 46 -1.02 7.65 5.04
CA THR A 46 -0.88 7.42 3.61
C THR A 46 -1.94 6.42 3.17
N LEU A 47 -2.72 6.79 2.15
CA LEU A 47 -3.71 5.96 1.50
C LEU A 47 -3.08 5.34 0.25
N TYR A 48 -3.18 4.02 0.14
CA TYR A 48 -2.67 3.24 -0.99
C TYR A 48 -3.83 2.71 -1.83
N ARG A 49 -3.70 2.82 -3.14
CA ARG A 49 -4.61 2.19 -4.11
C ARG A 49 -3.81 1.25 -5.00
N VAL A 50 -4.19 -0.02 -5.05
CA VAL A 50 -3.56 -1.04 -5.89
C VAL A 50 -4.56 -1.41 -6.97
N HIS A 51 -4.26 -1.06 -8.21
CA HIS A 51 -5.10 -1.34 -9.36
C HIS A 51 -4.68 -2.64 -10.03
N THR A 52 -5.65 -3.32 -10.63
CA THR A 52 -5.44 -4.61 -11.29
C THR A 52 -5.99 -4.62 -12.71
N ASP A 53 -5.53 -5.56 -13.52
CA ASP A 53 -5.95 -5.74 -14.91
C ASP A 53 -7.40 -6.23 -15.07
N GLU A 54 -7.98 -6.80 -14.01
CA GLU A 54 -9.40 -7.15 -13.94
C GLU A 54 -10.30 -5.97 -13.49
N GLY A 55 -9.74 -4.78 -13.27
CA GLY A 55 -10.48 -3.59 -12.85
C GLY A 55 -10.81 -3.55 -11.35
N VAL A 56 -10.28 -4.47 -10.55
CA VAL A 56 -10.39 -4.44 -9.09
C VAL A 56 -9.36 -3.48 -8.51
N THR A 57 -9.77 -2.65 -7.54
CA THR A 57 -8.87 -1.77 -6.79
C THR A 57 -8.87 -2.14 -5.32
N GLY A 58 -7.71 -2.53 -4.80
CA GLY A 58 -7.47 -2.70 -3.37
C GLY A 58 -7.14 -1.37 -2.70
N ILE A 59 -7.68 -1.13 -1.51
CA ILE A 59 -7.41 0.08 -0.73
C ILE A 59 -6.78 -0.32 0.60
N GLY A 60 -5.68 0.33 0.97
CA GLY A 60 -5.01 0.15 2.26
C GLY A 60 -4.56 1.49 2.84
N ALA A 61 -4.41 1.57 4.15
CA ALA A 61 -3.89 2.77 4.82
C ALA A 61 -2.81 2.38 5.83
N SER A 62 -1.71 3.13 5.83
CA SER A 62 -0.60 2.95 6.77
C SER A 62 0.23 4.22 6.86
N ARG A 63 1.29 4.17 7.67
CA ARG A 63 2.37 5.16 7.62
C ARG A 63 3.41 4.73 6.60
N GLY A 64 3.81 5.64 5.72
CA GLY A 64 4.83 5.41 4.71
C GLY A 64 4.88 6.54 3.69
N SER A 65 6.05 6.77 3.09
CA SER A 65 6.23 7.84 2.10
C SER A 65 5.69 7.44 0.72
N PRO A 66 4.83 8.26 0.08
CA PRO A 66 4.42 8.07 -1.31
C PRO A 66 5.59 7.93 -2.29
N ASP A 67 6.66 8.72 -2.10
CA ASP A 67 7.84 8.70 -2.98
C ASP A 67 8.56 7.35 -2.91
N LEU A 68 8.72 6.80 -1.70
CA LEU A 68 9.31 5.46 -1.52
C LEU A 68 8.46 4.38 -2.20
N VAL A 69 7.14 4.52 -2.17
CA VAL A 69 6.26 3.59 -2.87
C VAL A 69 6.47 3.68 -4.38
N GLY A 70 6.46 4.89 -4.94
CA GLY A 70 6.68 5.10 -6.38
C GLY A 70 8.06 4.62 -6.86
N ASP A 71 9.12 4.96 -6.13
CA ASP A 71 10.49 4.76 -6.59
C ASP A 71 11.00 3.33 -6.34
N LEU A 72 10.57 2.71 -5.23
CA LEU A 72 11.12 1.43 -4.79
C LEU A 72 10.10 0.30 -4.80
N VAL A 73 8.83 0.55 -4.49
CA VAL A 73 7.87 -0.54 -4.33
C VAL A 73 7.16 -0.85 -5.65
N SER A 74 6.54 0.14 -6.27
CA SER A 74 5.73 -0.01 -7.48
C SER A 74 6.44 -0.74 -8.62
N PRO A 75 7.71 -0.42 -8.99
CA PRO A 75 8.39 -1.08 -10.10
C PRO A 75 8.61 -2.58 -9.91
N ARG A 76 8.54 -3.07 -8.68
CA ARG A 76 8.79 -4.48 -8.31
C ARG A 76 7.51 -5.28 -8.10
N LEU A 77 6.35 -4.62 -7.98
CA LEU A 77 5.05 -5.26 -7.75
C LEU A 77 4.16 -5.23 -8.99
N VAL A 78 4.35 -4.28 -9.91
CA VAL A 78 3.59 -4.24 -11.17
C VAL A 78 3.86 -5.52 -11.99
N GLY A 79 2.77 -6.16 -12.44
CA GLY A 79 2.79 -7.42 -13.17
C GLY A 79 2.71 -8.67 -12.30
N GLU A 80 2.86 -8.53 -10.98
CA GLU A 80 2.69 -9.64 -10.03
C GLU A 80 1.23 -9.89 -9.68
N ASP A 81 0.94 -11.11 -9.24
CA ASP A 81 -0.38 -11.52 -8.76
C ASP A 81 -0.64 -10.97 -7.36
N PRO A 82 -1.67 -10.11 -7.16
CA PRO A 82 -1.93 -9.46 -5.88
C PRO A 82 -2.34 -10.44 -4.76
N SER A 83 -2.75 -11.67 -5.10
CA SER A 83 -3.10 -12.70 -4.11
C SER A 83 -1.87 -13.37 -3.49
N ARG A 84 -0.68 -13.21 -4.08
CA ARG A 84 0.58 -13.78 -3.59
C ARG A 84 1.20 -12.94 -2.46
N ILE A 85 0.45 -12.79 -1.36
CA ILE A 85 0.76 -11.86 -0.28
C ILE A 85 2.17 -12.06 0.29
N GLU A 86 2.56 -13.28 0.68
CA GLU A 86 3.84 -13.51 1.36
C GLU A 86 5.06 -13.14 0.48
N PRO A 87 5.12 -13.54 -0.80
CA PRO A 87 6.14 -13.04 -1.73
C PRO A 87 6.15 -11.51 -1.87
N LEU A 88 5.00 -10.87 -2.06
CA LEU A 88 4.90 -9.42 -2.25
C LEU A 88 5.39 -8.67 -1.01
N VAL A 89 4.97 -9.10 0.18
CA VAL A 89 5.42 -8.54 1.46
C VAL A 89 6.93 -8.66 1.61
N ARG A 90 7.52 -9.81 1.24
CA ARG A 90 8.97 -9.99 1.28
C ARG A 90 9.70 -9.04 0.32
N THR A 91 9.17 -8.85 -0.89
CA THR A 91 9.69 -7.87 -1.86
C THR A 91 9.64 -6.46 -1.29
N ILE A 92 8.53 -6.05 -0.68
CA ILE A 92 8.38 -4.72 -0.05
C ILE A 92 9.44 -4.53 1.05
N ILE A 93 9.56 -5.49 1.97
CA ILE A 93 10.52 -5.44 3.08
C ILE A 93 11.96 -5.32 2.56
N ASN A 94 12.32 -6.06 1.52
CA ASN A 94 13.66 -6.02 0.94
C ASN A 94 13.93 -4.72 0.16
N SER A 95 12.89 -4.05 -0.33
CA SER A 95 12.99 -2.90 -1.23
C SER A 95 13.00 -1.56 -0.51
N ALA A 96 12.15 -1.41 0.51
CA ALA A 96 11.95 -0.17 1.23
C ALA A 96 12.44 -0.24 2.69
N GLY A 97 13.12 -1.33 3.06
CA GLY A 97 13.28 -1.73 4.45
C GLY A 97 11.93 -2.22 5.01
N GLY A 98 11.96 -3.19 5.94
CA GLY A 98 10.72 -3.66 6.57
C GLY A 98 9.85 -2.50 7.08
N TRP A 99 8.53 -2.71 7.14
CA TRP A 99 7.57 -1.68 7.54
C TRP A 99 7.68 -0.33 6.81
N ALA A 100 8.07 -0.21 5.52
CA ALA A 100 8.08 1.09 4.79
C ALA A 100 8.54 2.28 5.67
N ALA A 101 9.79 2.19 6.15
CA ALA A 101 10.45 3.04 7.14
C ALA A 101 9.86 4.47 7.31
N VAL A 102 8.90 4.59 8.24
CA VAL A 102 8.13 5.74 8.76
C VAL A 102 8.55 7.13 8.21
N PRO A 103 7.68 7.80 7.43
CA PRO A 103 6.90 8.89 8.05
C PRO A 103 5.44 9.00 7.59
N VAL A 104 4.60 9.32 8.57
CA VAL A 104 3.61 10.43 8.50
C VAL A 104 3.68 11.18 9.82
#